data_AF-A0A3D9SVG8-F1
#
_entry.id   AF-A0A3D9SVG8-F1
#
_cell.length_a   1.000
_cell.length_b   1.000
_cell.length_c   1.000
_cell.angle_alpha   90.00
_cell.angle_beta   90.00
_cell.angle_gamma   90.00
#
_symmetry.space_group_name_H-M   'P 1'
#
loop_
_entity.id
_entity.type
_entity.pdbx_description
1 polymer ?
#
loop_
_entity_poly.entity_id
_entity_poly.type
_entity_poly.pdbx_seq_one_letter_code
_entity_poly.pdbx_strand_id
1 'polypeptide(L)'
;MPHTGTTRDETSRAPARNAGGRVPPPPNAPPRHGVAHSRSEGAGRAPEDLTEAEAESSAGAPADPRLPAEADDPLSGGHLASCRPGDPGFGPAMSPQARQTPVEVGPGLRGVLRTSPASPCPLLGVHNPTDTAREFTVTRFFPDVAAGRARLVFVGGDVETLPGSPDGPPTSRLLPGGHVWLSQTTGTGRPHTPPRAPDEDGADS
;
A
#
# COMPACT_ATOMS: atom_id res chain seq x y z
N MET A 1 -3.16 7.51 -71.53
CA MET A 1 -3.88 8.18 -70.44
C MET A 1 -2.86 8.64 -69.40
N PRO A 2 -2.87 9.92 -69.01
CA PRO A 2 -1.88 10.51 -68.11
C PRO A 2 -2.38 10.44 -66.66
N HIS A 3 -1.53 10.06 -65.71
CA HIS A 3 -1.66 10.50 -64.32
C HIS A 3 -0.27 10.83 -63.78
N THR A 4 0.06 12.11 -63.97
CA THR A 4 1.01 12.90 -63.18
C THR A 4 0.58 12.97 -61.72
N GLY A 5 1.55 12.91 -60.79
CA GLY A 5 1.42 13.58 -59.50
C GLY A 5 2.01 12.83 -58.31
N THR A 6 3.27 13.09 -57.96
CA THR A 6 3.71 13.00 -56.55
C THR A 6 4.74 14.09 -56.28
N THR A 7 4.29 15.16 -55.65
CA THR A 7 5.08 16.25 -55.06
C THR A 7 4.64 16.42 -53.62
N ARG A 8 5.61 16.30 -52.70
CA ARG A 8 5.72 16.91 -51.34
C ARG A 8 6.81 16.09 -50.62
N ASP A 9 7.99 16.58 -50.27
CA ASP A 9 8.35 17.83 -49.57
C ASP A 9 7.49 18.07 -48.32
N GLU A 10 8.01 17.72 -47.14
CA GLU A 10 8.35 18.74 -46.14
C GLU A 10 8.89 18.14 -44.83
N THR A 11 9.95 18.80 -44.35
CA THR A 11 10.14 19.19 -42.95
C THR A 11 10.76 18.18 -41.98
N SER A 12 12.10 18.17 -42.02
CA SER A 12 12.97 18.13 -40.84
C SER A 12 12.42 19.01 -39.71
N ARG A 13 12.09 18.40 -38.56
CA ARG A 13 11.88 19.11 -37.30
C ARG A 13 12.84 18.56 -36.25
N ALA A 14 13.79 19.40 -35.85
CA ALA A 14 14.69 19.15 -34.72
C ALA A 14 13.91 19.11 -33.39
N PRO A 15 14.29 18.28 -32.41
CA PRO A 15 13.72 18.35 -31.08
C PRO A 15 14.26 19.57 -30.31
N ALA A 16 13.32 20.36 -29.78
CA ALA A 16 13.60 21.50 -28.93
C ALA A 16 14.24 21.06 -27.61
N ARG A 17 15.35 21.72 -27.25
CA ARG A 17 15.96 21.68 -25.92
C ARG A 17 14.96 22.21 -24.90
N ASN A 18 14.49 21.36 -23.98
CA ASN A 18 13.63 21.80 -22.89
C ASN A 18 14.52 22.25 -21.72
N ALA A 19 14.50 23.56 -21.48
CA ALA A 19 15.24 24.22 -20.40
C ALA A 19 14.60 23.87 -19.04
N GLY A 20 15.44 23.61 -18.04
CA GLY A 20 15.01 23.27 -16.68
C GLY A 20 14.16 24.37 -16.05
N GLY A 21 12.87 24.08 -15.86
CA GLY A 21 11.99 24.85 -15.00
C GLY A 21 12.23 24.48 -13.55
N ARG A 22 12.81 25.40 -12.77
CA ARG A 22 12.76 25.35 -11.31
C ARG A 22 11.29 25.45 -10.88
N VAL A 23 10.78 24.41 -10.25
CA VAL A 23 9.45 24.40 -9.62
C VAL A 23 9.53 25.24 -8.32
N PRO A 24 8.77 26.34 -8.18
CA PRO A 24 8.68 27.06 -6.92
C PRO A 24 7.91 26.23 -5.87
N PRO A 25 8.25 26.34 -4.57
CA PRO A 25 7.50 25.65 -3.51
C PRO A 25 6.07 26.19 -3.41
N PRO A 26 5.09 25.36 -3.00
CA PRO A 26 3.71 25.80 -2.87
C PRO A 26 3.54 26.82 -1.71
N PRO A 27 2.85 27.94 -1.95
CA PRO A 27 2.49 28.88 -0.91
C PRO A 27 1.23 28.35 -0.21
N ASN A 28 1.38 27.62 0.89
CA ASN A 28 0.40 27.43 1.98
C ASN A 28 0.72 26.15 2.77
N ALA A 29 1.74 26.20 3.61
CA ALA A 29 1.83 25.28 4.75
C ALA A 29 1.08 25.92 5.93
N PRO A 30 -0.03 25.33 6.43
CA PRO A 30 -0.71 25.87 7.60
C PRO A 30 0.15 25.74 8.87
N PRO A 31 0.02 26.68 9.83
CA PRO A 31 0.75 26.64 11.08
C PRO A 31 0.30 25.44 11.94
N ARG A 32 1.28 24.78 12.55
CA ARG A 32 1.06 23.75 13.57
C ARG A 32 0.53 24.41 14.86
N HIS A 33 -0.78 24.46 15.02
CA HIS A 33 -1.41 24.53 16.35
C HIS A 33 -1.28 23.12 16.97
N GLY A 34 -0.81 22.94 18.19
CA GLY A 34 -1.14 23.69 19.40
C GLY A 34 -1.85 22.70 20.31
N VAL A 35 -1.14 22.26 21.34
CA VAL A 35 -1.53 21.26 22.35
C VAL A 35 -2.84 21.65 23.04
N ALA A 36 -3.74 20.69 23.23
CA ALA A 36 -4.78 20.77 24.26
C ALA A 36 -4.94 19.38 24.91
N HIS A 37 -4.57 19.32 26.18
CA HIS A 37 -4.82 18.21 27.08
C HIS A 37 -6.30 18.24 27.50
N SER A 38 -7.03 17.15 27.28
CA SER A 38 -8.30 16.91 27.95
C SER A 38 -8.12 15.84 29.02
N ARG A 39 -7.98 16.31 30.26
CA ARG A 39 -8.12 15.53 31.48
C ARG A 39 -9.62 15.42 31.77
N SER A 40 -10.15 14.20 31.78
CA SER A 40 -11.47 13.94 32.36
C SER A 40 -11.31 12.92 33.47
N GLU A 41 -11.34 13.43 34.70
CA GLU A 41 -11.46 12.68 35.94
C GLU A 41 -12.94 12.29 36.09
N GLY A 42 -13.22 10.98 36.07
CA GLY A 42 -14.54 10.42 36.32
C GLY A 42 -14.44 9.42 37.46
N ALA A 43 -14.56 9.93 38.69
CA ALA A 43 -14.66 9.15 39.90
C ALA A 43 -16.10 8.66 40.10
N GLY A 44 -16.22 7.43 40.61
CA GLY A 44 -17.35 7.02 41.43
C GLY A 44 -18.35 6.08 40.77
N ARG A 45 -18.26 4.78 41.11
CA ARG A 45 -19.36 4.08 41.79
C ARG A 45 -18.87 2.79 42.44
N ALA A 46 -19.34 2.61 43.67
CA ALA A 46 -19.06 1.53 44.61
C ALA A 46 -19.83 0.24 44.24
N PRO A 47 -19.50 -0.90 44.90
CA PRO A 47 -19.92 -2.24 44.51
C PRO A 47 -21.06 -2.75 45.39
N GLU A 48 -22.20 -3.13 44.81
CA GLU A 48 -23.25 -3.87 45.52
C GLU A 48 -23.97 -4.78 44.52
N ASP A 49 -23.79 -6.09 44.65
CA ASP A 49 -24.83 -7.00 45.16
C ASP A 49 -24.59 -8.42 44.64
N LEU A 50 -24.28 -9.31 45.58
CA LEU A 50 -24.21 -10.75 45.40
C LEU A 50 -25.63 -11.29 45.35
N THR A 51 -26.04 -11.83 44.21
CA THR A 51 -27.19 -12.75 44.15
C THR A 51 -26.75 -14.06 43.51
N GLU A 52 -26.46 -15.03 44.38
CA GLU A 52 -26.49 -16.45 44.06
C GLU A 52 -27.92 -16.82 43.64
N ALA A 53 -28.06 -17.29 42.40
CA ALA A 53 -29.21 -18.06 41.97
C ALA A 53 -28.67 -19.29 41.23
N GLU A 54 -28.52 -20.37 42.00
CA GLU A 54 -28.44 -21.73 41.47
C GLU A 54 -29.74 -22.01 40.69
N ALA A 55 -29.59 -22.29 39.39
CA ALA A 55 -30.58 -22.99 38.61
C ALA A 55 -29.85 -24.05 37.79
N GLU A 56 -29.75 -25.25 38.35
CA GLU A 56 -29.59 -26.47 37.58
C GLU A 56 -30.68 -26.53 36.53
N SER A 57 -30.28 -26.41 35.26
CA SER A 57 -31.08 -26.92 34.15
C SER A 57 -30.12 -27.47 33.10
N SER A 58 -29.89 -28.78 33.23
CA SER A 58 -29.34 -29.62 32.18
C SER A 58 -30.30 -29.64 30.99
N ALA A 59 -30.12 -28.71 30.07
CA ALA A 59 -30.65 -28.78 28.72
C ALA A 59 -29.48 -28.46 27.78
N GLY A 60 -29.20 -29.40 26.86
CA GLY A 60 -27.95 -29.51 26.13
C GLY A 60 -27.39 -28.17 25.66
N ALA A 61 -26.16 -27.88 26.09
CA ALA A 61 -25.37 -26.80 25.54
C ALA A 61 -25.41 -26.96 24.01
N PRO A 62 -25.93 -25.97 23.26
CA PRO A 62 -25.83 -26.01 21.81
C PRO A 62 -24.35 -26.15 21.50
N ALA A 63 -24.00 -27.10 20.62
CA ALA A 63 -22.66 -27.25 20.12
C ALA A 63 -22.11 -25.86 19.84
N ASP A 64 -21.05 -25.49 20.56
CA ASP A 64 -20.30 -24.25 20.36
C ASP A 64 -20.16 -24.08 18.83
N PRO A 65 -20.76 -23.05 18.23
CA PRO A 65 -20.71 -22.86 16.80
C PRO A 65 -19.27 -22.51 16.47
N ARG A 66 -18.44 -23.55 16.34
CA ARG A 66 -17.03 -23.53 15.98
C ARG A 66 -16.83 -22.39 15.01
N LEU A 67 -16.28 -21.27 15.50
CA LEU A 67 -16.06 -20.03 14.76
C LEU A 67 -15.55 -20.35 13.36
N PRO A 68 -16.42 -20.42 12.33
CA PRO A 68 -16.02 -20.89 11.03
C PRO A 68 -15.82 -19.64 10.19
N ALA A 69 -14.62 -19.06 10.19
CA ALA A 69 -14.17 -18.16 9.10
C ALA A 69 -12.77 -17.56 9.30
N GLU A 70 -12.30 -17.31 10.52
CA GLU A 70 -11.07 -16.49 10.68
C GLU A 70 -9.79 -17.23 10.29
N ALA A 71 -9.78 -18.57 10.37
CA ALA A 71 -8.62 -19.38 10.01
C ALA A 71 -8.32 -19.38 8.50
N ASP A 72 -9.32 -19.11 7.66
CA ASP A 72 -9.21 -19.15 6.20
C ASP A 72 -9.24 -17.76 5.54
N ASP A 73 -9.31 -16.66 6.31
CA ASP A 73 -9.20 -15.33 5.70
C ASP A 73 -7.74 -15.05 5.32
N PRO A 74 -7.41 -14.87 4.02
CA PRO A 74 -6.05 -14.56 3.58
C PRO A 74 -5.54 -13.20 4.10
N LEU A 75 -6.45 -12.36 4.60
CA LEU A 75 -6.11 -11.09 5.25
C LEU A 75 -5.99 -11.19 6.79
N SER A 76 -6.11 -12.39 7.36
CA SER A 76 -5.92 -12.62 8.80
C SER A 76 -4.46 -12.46 9.22
N GLY A 77 -4.26 -12.13 10.50
CA GLY A 77 -2.91 -12.13 11.10
C GLY A 77 -2.26 -13.52 11.12
N GLY A 78 -3.08 -14.59 11.17
CA GLY A 78 -2.59 -15.98 11.12
C GLY A 78 -1.97 -16.32 9.77
N HIS A 79 -2.65 -15.97 8.67
CA HIS A 79 -2.09 -16.13 7.32
C HIS A 79 -0.85 -15.26 7.11
N LEU A 80 -0.90 -14.00 7.55
CA LEU A 80 0.26 -13.10 7.47
C LEU A 80 1.49 -13.64 8.21
N ALA A 81 1.32 -14.32 9.34
CA ALA A 81 2.44 -14.93 10.07
C ALA A 81 3.14 -16.05 9.30
N SER A 82 2.46 -16.66 8.30
CA SER A 82 3.08 -17.62 7.38
C SER A 82 3.95 -16.94 6.31
N CYS A 83 3.70 -15.65 6.02
CA CYS A 83 4.55 -14.89 5.14
C CYS A 83 5.92 -14.68 5.80
N ARG A 84 7.00 -14.94 5.07
CA ARG A 84 8.36 -14.68 5.55
C ARG A 84 8.86 -13.38 4.93
N PRO A 85 8.69 -12.22 5.59
CA PRO A 85 9.35 -11.02 5.11
C PRO A 85 10.87 -11.25 5.09
N GLY A 86 11.53 -10.85 3.99
CA GLY A 86 12.98 -10.77 3.97
C GLY A 86 13.54 -9.67 4.90
N ASP A 87 12.69 -8.75 5.37
CA ASP A 87 13.06 -7.57 6.16
C ASP A 87 12.47 -7.63 7.58
N PRO A 88 13.29 -7.58 8.65
CA PRO A 88 12.82 -7.59 10.03
C PRO A 88 12.00 -6.34 10.44
N GLY A 89 12.10 -5.23 9.69
CA GLY A 89 11.39 -3.99 9.95
C GLY A 89 9.85 -4.10 9.88
N PHE A 90 9.34 -5.15 9.22
CA PHE A 90 7.90 -5.41 9.12
C PHE A 90 7.34 -6.17 10.33
N GLY A 91 8.19 -6.76 11.18
CA GLY A 91 7.77 -7.58 12.32
C GLY A 91 6.69 -6.92 13.20
N PRO A 92 6.83 -5.65 13.60
CA PRO A 92 5.83 -4.98 14.43
C PRO A 92 4.45 -4.83 13.75
N ALA A 93 4.39 -4.71 12.43
CA ALA A 93 3.13 -4.62 11.68
C ALA A 93 2.50 -6.00 11.40
N MET A 94 3.31 -7.07 11.41
CA MET A 94 2.85 -8.46 11.33
C MET A 94 2.38 -9.02 12.67
N SER A 95 2.77 -8.38 13.79
CA SER A 95 2.33 -8.77 15.12
C SER A 95 0.79 -8.83 15.22
N PRO A 96 0.21 -9.79 15.96
CA PRO A 96 -1.22 -9.81 16.27
C PRO A 96 -1.73 -8.53 16.95
N GLN A 97 -0.85 -7.79 17.63
CA GLN A 97 -1.18 -6.54 18.31
C GLN A 97 -1.23 -5.32 17.37
N ALA A 98 -0.79 -5.46 16.11
CA ALA A 98 -0.88 -4.39 15.13
C ALA A 98 -2.36 -4.04 14.87
N ARG A 99 -2.65 -2.74 14.79
CA ARG A 99 -4.00 -2.26 14.51
C ARG A 99 -4.37 -2.61 13.08
N GLN A 100 -5.54 -3.21 12.92
CA GLN A 100 -6.09 -3.59 11.63
C GLN A 100 -7.24 -2.65 11.26
N THR A 101 -7.14 -1.99 10.11
CA THR A 101 -8.16 -1.06 9.61
C THR A 101 -8.61 -1.49 8.21
N PRO A 102 -9.90 -1.82 8.01
CA PRO A 102 -10.44 -2.02 6.67
C PRO A 102 -10.26 -0.78 5.80
N VAL A 103 -9.88 -0.96 4.54
CA VAL A 103 -9.67 0.15 3.59
C VAL A 103 -10.25 -0.17 2.22
N GLU A 104 -10.78 0.87 1.56
CA GLU A 104 -11.24 0.79 0.17
C GLU A 104 -10.03 0.88 -0.78
N VAL A 105 -9.73 -0.22 -1.46
CA VAL A 105 -8.62 -0.34 -2.41
C VAL A 105 -9.10 -0.19 -3.86
N GLY A 106 -10.29 -0.70 -4.15
CA GLY A 106 -10.92 -0.61 -5.46
C GLY A 106 -12.15 -1.52 -5.56
N PRO A 107 -12.95 -1.37 -6.62
CA PRO A 107 -14.20 -2.09 -6.76
C PRO A 107 -14.02 -3.61 -6.73
N GLY A 108 -14.74 -4.27 -5.82
CA GLY A 108 -14.71 -5.73 -5.67
C GLY A 108 -13.48 -6.27 -4.93
N LEU A 109 -12.59 -5.42 -4.43
CA LEU A 109 -11.43 -5.84 -3.63
C LEU A 109 -11.68 -5.62 -2.14
N ARG A 110 -11.19 -6.55 -1.31
CA ARG A 110 -11.08 -6.36 0.14
C ARG A 110 -9.70 -5.82 0.48
N GLY A 111 -9.64 -4.77 1.28
CA GLY A 111 -8.40 -4.15 1.73
C GLY A 111 -8.30 -4.08 3.25
N VAL A 112 -7.10 -4.34 3.77
CA VAL A 112 -6.78 -4.23 5.19
C VAL A 112 -5.43 -3.52 5.35
N LEU A 113 -5.40 -2.43 6.11
CA LEU A 113 -4.17 -1.74 6.49
C LEU A 113 -3.80 -2.13 7.92
N ARG A 114 -2.61 -2.72 8.11
CA ARG A 114 -2.03 -2.99 9.42
C ARG A 114 -0.99 -1.94 9.77
N THR A 115 -1.10 -1.37 10.97
CA THR A 115 -0.19 -0.33 11.48
C THR A 115 0.24 -0.65 12.91
N SER A 116 1.46 -0.27 13.26
CA SER A 116 1.99 -0.44 14.61
C SER A 116 2.71 0.83 15.05
N PRO A 117 2.52 1.32 16.28
CA PRO A 117 3.32 2.45 16.77
C PRO A 117 4.80 2.11 16.89
N ALA A 118 5.16 0.82 16.92
CA ALA A 118 6.53 0.34 16.99
C ALA A 118 7.23 0.24 15.62
N SER A 119 6.55 0.51 14.50
CA SER A 119 7.17 0.55 13.18
C SER A 119 6.52 1.60 12.27
N PRO A 120 7.30 2.42 11.55
CA PRO A 120 6.78 3.34 10.55
C PRO A 120 6.36 2.64 9.24
N CYS A 121 6.55 1.32 9.13
CA CYS A 121 6.26 0.54 7.92
C CYS A 121 4.85 -0.08 7.99
N PRO A 122 3.82 0.53 7.37
CA PRO A 122 2.50 -0.09 7.30
C PRO A 122 2.50 -1.30 6.36
N LEU A 123 1.57 -2.23 6.60
CA LEU A 123 1.29 -3.35 5.71
C LEU A 123 -0.10 -3.20 5.10
N LEU A 124 -0.20 -3.27 3.78
CA LEU A 124 -1.45 -3.30 3.04
C LEU A 124 -1.70 -4.73 2.56
N GLY A 125 -2.72 -5.37 3.13
CA GLY A 125 -3.28 -6.62 2.62
C GLY A 125 -4.40 -6.33 1.63
N VAL A 126 -4.36 -6.97 0.47
CA VAL A 126 -5.42 -6.87 -0.56
C VAL A 126 -5.83 -8.28 -0.97
N HIS A 127 -7.12 -8.54 -1.02
CA HIS A 127 -7.68 -9.81 -1.46
C HIS A 127 -8.76 -9.57 -2.52
N ASN A 128 -8.74 -10.37 -3.57
CA ASN A 128 -9.74 -10.37 -4.63
C ASN A 128 -10.71 -11.55 -4.42
N PRO A 129 -11.85 -11.34 -3.73
CA PRO A 129 -12.86 -12.38 -3.54
C PRO A 129 -13.69 -12.67 -4.80
N THR A 130 -13.48 -11.95 -5.91
CA THR A 130 -14.27 -12.10 -7.13
C THR A 130 -13.76 -13.25 -8.00
N ASP A 131 -14.59 -13.66 -8.95
CA ASP A 131 -14.29 -14.67 -9.98
C ASP A 131 -13.51 -14.11 -11.18
N THR A 132 -13.20 -12.82 -11.16
CA THR A 132 -12.52 -12.09 -12.25
C THR A 132 -11.24 -11.44 -11.75
N ALA A 133 -10.24 -11.31 -12.63
CA ALA A 133 -9.02 -10.59 -12.27
C ALA A 133 -9.34 -9.11 -12.00
N ARG A 134 -8.69 -8.53 -10.99
CA ARG A 134 -8.92 -7.14 -10.57
C ARG A 134 -7.61 -6.39 -10.47
N GLU A 135 -7.62 -5.17 -10.97
CA GLU A 135 -6.49 -4.25 -10.92
C GLU A 135 -6.66 -3.23 -9.81
N PHE A 136 -5.55 -2.82 -9.21
CA PHE A 136 -5.53 -1.77 -8.19
C PHE A 136 -4.21 -0.99 -8.21
N THR A 137 -4.25 0.18 -7.58
CA THR A 137 -3.07 1.02 -7.36
C THR A 137 -2.85 1.21 -5.87
N VAL A 138 -1.58 1.41 -5.51
CA VAL A 138 -1.16 1.49 -4.10
C VAL A 138 -0.71 2.89 -3.68
N THR A 139 -0.77 3.85 -4.61
CA THR A 139 -0.26 5.22 -4.45
C THR A 139 -0.92 5.97 -3.28
N ARG A 140 -2.22 5.73 -3.05
CA ARG A 140 -2.94 6.30 -1.90
C ARG A 140 -2.38 5.84 -0.55
N PHE A 141 -1.88 4.61 -0.48
CA PHE A 141 -1.40 4.00 0.76
C PHE A 141 0.11 4.16 0.95
N PHE A 142 0.85 4.27 -0.16
CA PHE A 142 2.31 4.46 -0.18
C PHE A 142 2.70 5.68 -1.02
N PRO A 143 2.47 6.91 -0.54
CA PRO A 143 2.75 8.13 -1.29
C PRO A 143 4.26 8.31 -1.57
N ASP A 144 5.14 7.76 -0.72
CA ASP A 144 6.59 7.80 -0.97
C ASP A 144 7.02 6.89 -2.13
N VAL A 145 6.31 5.79 -2.37
CA VAL A 145 6.50 4.96 -3.57
C VAL A 145 6.06 5.74 -4.80
N ALA A 146 4.90 6.38 -4.75
CA ALA A 146 4.40 7.22 -5.85
C ALA A 146 5.37 8.38 -6.19
N ALA A 147 6.06 8.92 -5.18
CA ALA A 147 7.04 9.99 -5.34
C ALA A 147 8.47 9.49 -5.62
N GLY A 148 8.69 8.19 -5.80
CA GLY A 148 10.02 7.61 -6.06
C GLY A 148 11.01 7.70 -4.88
N ARG A 149 10.54 7.99 -3.66
CA ARG A 149 11.34 8.06 -2.43
C ARG A 149 11.45 6.72 -1.69
N ALA A 150 10.52 5.81 -1.96
CA ALA A 150 10.48 4.47 -1.39
C ALA A 150 10.28 3.42 -2.48
N ARG A 151 10.53 2.16 -2.13
CA ARG A 151 10.26 1.00 -2.99
C ARG A 151 9.12 0.20 -2.40
N LEU A 152 8.24 -0.28 -3.28
CA LEU A 152 7.20 -1.24 -2.90
C LEU A 152 7.86 -2.60 -2.64
N VAL A 153 7.46 -3.25 -1.55
CA VAL A 153 7.95 -4.58 -1.18
C VAL A 153 6.77 -5.53 -1.07
N PHE A 154 6.88 -6.68 -1.72
CA PHE A 154 5.93 -7.77 -1.65
C PHE A 154 6.32 -8.68 -0.48
N VAL A 155 5.48 -8.72 0.54
CA VAL A 155 5.72 -9.50 1.78
C VAL A 155 5.21 -10.93 1.62
N GLY A 156 4.14 -11.14 0.86
CA GLY A 156 3.58 -12.45 0.55
C GLY A 156 2.37 -12.38 -0.37
N GLY A 157 1.89 -13.56 -0.79
CA GLY A 157 0.78 -13.71 -1.72
C GLY A 157 1.20 -13.66 -3.20
N ASP A 158 0.19 -13.69 -4.08
CA ASP A 158 0.36 -13.81 -5.54
C ASP A 158 -0.24 -12.59 -6.23
N VAL A 159 0.61 -11.84 -6.94
CA VAL A 159 0.21 -10.65 -7.67
C VAL A 159 1.02 -10.52 -8.95
N GLU A 160 0.34 -10.12 -10.02
CA GLU A 160 0.98 -9.78 -11.27
C GLU A 160 1.21 -8.27 -11.30
N THR A 161 2.47 -7.86 -11.42
CA THR A 161 2.78 -6.44 -11.64
C THR A 161 2.67 -6.17 -13.14
N LEU A 162 1.70 -5.35 -13.53
CA LEU A 162 1.58 -4.93 -14.92
C LEU A 162 2.56 -3.78 -15.16
N PRO A 163 3.29 -3.77 -16.29
CA PRO A 163 4.08 -2.62 -16.67
C PRO A 163 3.16 -1.39 -16.72
N GLY A 164 3.45 -0.41 -15.88
CA GLY A 164 2.71 0.85 -15.90
C GLY A 164 2.83 1.52 -17.27
N SER A 165 1.88 2.40 -17.59
CA SER A 165 2.11 3.41 -18.62
C SER A 165 3.44 4.13 -18.31
N PRO A 166 4.24 4.56 -19.31
CA PRO A 166 5.50 5.27 -19.07
C PRO A 166 5.36 6.46 -18.10
N ASP A 167 4.17 7.06 -18.03
CA ASP A 167 3.87 8.22 -17.17
C ASP A 167 2.96 7.87 -15.98
N GLY A 168 2.63 6.59 -15.77
CA GLY A 168 1.68 6.13 -14.76
C GLY A 168 2.34 5.40 -13.59
N PRO A 169 1.73 5.41 -12.39
CA PRO A 169 2.16 4.53 -11.32
C PRO A 169 1.99 3.06 -11.73
N PRO A 170 2.80 2.14 -11.17
CA PRO A 170 2.63 0.72 -11.42
C PRO A 170 1.23 0.26 -10.98
N THR A 171 0.56 -0.48 -11.86
CA THR A 171 -0.72 -1.14 -11.57
C THR A 171 -0.46 -2.59 -11.19
N SER A 172 -1.12 -3.04 -10.12
CA SER A 172 -1.06 -4.43 -9.66
C SER A 172 -2.34 -5.16 -10.05
N ARG A 173 -2.22 -6.42 -10.50
CA ARG A 173 -3.36 -7.28 -10.86
C ARG A 173 -3.41 -8.49 -9.94
N LEU A 174 -4.55 -8.71 -9.30
CA LEU A 174 -4.87 -9.91 -8.52
C LEU A 174 -5.76 -10.83 -9.34
N LEU A 175 -5.38 -12.10 -9.43
CA LEU A 175 -6.21 -13.15 -10.00
C LEU A 175 -7.43 -13.43 -9.10
N PRO A 176 -8.46 -14.12 -9.60
CA PRO A 176 -9.60 -14.57 -8.79
C PRO A 176 -9.14 -15.35 -7.54
N GLY A 177 -9.66 -14.98 -6.37
CA GLY A 177 -9.25 -15.56 -5.07
C GLY A 177 -7.84 -15.18 -4.60
N GLY A 178 -7.08 -14.43 -5.41
CA GLY A 178 -5.71 -14.03 -5.10
C GLY A 178 -5.64 -13.00 -3.99
N HIS A 179 -4.53 -13.01 -3.25
CA HIS A 179 -4.25 -12.02 -2.21
C HIS A 179 -2.79 -11.61 -2.26
N VAL A 180 -2.49 -10.45 -1.69
CA VAL A 180 -1.13 -9.94 -1.55
C VAL A 180 -0.99 -9.11 -0.28
N TRP A 181 0.18 -9.19 0.34
CA TRP A 181 0.63 -8.30 1.40
C TRP A 181 1.77 -7.42 0.90
N LEU A 182 1.59 -6.11 1.03
CA LEU A 182 2.50 -5.09 0.50
C LEU A 182 2.99 -4.18 1.61
N SER A 183 4.23 -3.72 1.50
CA SER A 183 4.78 -2.65 2.31
C SER A 183 5.62 -1.70 1.47
N GLN A 184 6.21 -0.71 2.13
CA GLN A 184 7.26 0.11 1.54
C GLN A 184 8.52 0.10 2.39
N THR A 185 9.66 0.10 1.72
CA THR A 185 10.96 0.38 2.34
C THR A 185 11.47 1.69 1.80
N THR A 186 11.96 2.56 2.69
CA THR A 186 12.72 3.72 2.25
C THR A 186 13.93 3.22 1.47
N GLY A 187 14.13 3.73 0.27
CA GLY A 187 15.40 3.46 -0.40
C GLY A 187 16.49 4.06 0.48
N THR A 188 17.42 3.25 1.00
CA THR A 188 18.71 3.78 1.46
C THR A 188 19.29 4.48 0.26
N GLY A 189 19.14 5.80 0.20
CA GLY A 189 19.40 6.58 -1.00
C GLY A 189 20.81 6.31 -1.50
N ARG A 190 20.95 5.47 -2.52
CA ARG A 190 21.83 5.89 -3.60
C ARG A 190 21.01 6.90 -4.36
N PRO A 191 21.39 8.20 -4.35
CA PRO A 191 20.81 9.11 -5.33
C PRO A 191 20.93 8.41 -6.67
N HIS A 192 19.83 8.41 -7.42
CA HIS A 192 19.85 7.95 -8.80
C HIS A 192 20.76 8.95 -9.53
N THR A 193 22.07 8.75 -9.45
CA THR A 193 23.00 9.43 -10.32
C THR A 193 22.57 8.95 -11.70
N PRO A 194 22.05 9.84 -12.58
CA PRO A 194 21.84 9.43 -13.96
C PRO A 194 23.17 8.83 -14.44
N PRO A 195 23.15 7.77 -15.27
CA PRO A 195 24.38 7.24 -15.85
C PRO A 195 25.15 8.43 -16.37
N ARG A 196 26.34 8.67 -15.80
CA ARG A 196 27.21 9.78 -16.21
C ARG A 196 27.31 9.62 -17.72
N ALA A 197 26.80 10.62 -18.46
CA ALA A 197 26.94 10.63 -19.91
C ALA A 197 28.43 10.34 -20.19
N PRO A 198 28.75 9.41 -21.11
CA PRO A 198 30.15 9.11 -21.41
C PRO A 198 30.82 10.46 -21.66
N ASP A 199 31.82 10.78 -20.83
CA ASP A 199 32.64 11.96 -21.07
C ASP A 199 33.09 11.84 -22.52
N GLU A 200 32.70 12.80 -23.36
CA GLU A 200 33.21 12.93 -24.72
C GLU A 200 34.70 13.27 -24.58
N ASP A 201 35.49 12.22 -24.36
CA ASP A 201 36.93 12.26 -24.28
C ASP A 201 37.46 12.66 -25.66
N GLY A 202 38.00 13.86 -25.74
CA GLY A 202 39.03 14.26 -26.68
C GLY A 202 38.80 13.96 -28.16
N ALA A 203 38.14 14.89 -28.86
CA ALA A 203 38.56 15.20 -30.23
C ALA A 203 39.61 16.32 -30.16
N ASP A 204 40.86 15.93 -29.87
CA ASP A 204 42.05 16.72 -30.17
C ASP A 204 42.66 16.14 -31.46
N SER A 205 42.45 16.83 -32.59
CA SER A 205 43.29 16.84 -33.81
C SER A 205 42.71 17.82 -34.84
#